data_AF-A0A327ZEP5-F1
#
_entry.id   AF-A0A327ZEP5-F1
#
_cell.length_a   1.000
_cell.length_b   1.000
_cell.length_c   1.000
_cell.angle_alpha   90.00
_cell.angle_beta   90.00
_cell.angle_gamma   90.00
#
_symmetry.space_group_name_H-M   'P 1'
#
loop_
_entity.id
_entity.type
_entity.pdbx_description
1 polymer ?
#
loop_
_entity_poly.entity_id
_entity_poly.type
_entity_poly.pdbx_seq_one_letter_code
_entity_poly.pdbx_strand_id
1 'polypeptide(L)'
;MMTLTQEFAAEYAKGAVPGMLRAIRTIKRANNLILVGALAASYLHQAHFLVSLGAGMFAWIVPAVFDLAMLSMLTVSQTAGMATDAKRAAMKILAVVVIISAAVNFAAPGPLGLRVIFALVVGLVAGVEWVAAKIRPDFAAIEAREVEATLDMRPARRLDPEVAKARAAKAAATRRANQAAAAKAARVAEESARSRAAKAAERAARVRAEQSELDQMLNQTRVMYTEEVGAHRTS
;
A
#
# COMPACT_ATOMS: atom_id res chain seq x y z
N MET A 1 -34.95 -23.59 -30.36
CA MET A 1 -34.95 -24.67 -29.36
C MET A 1 -33.58 -24.68 -28.70
N MET A 2 -33.50 -24.47 -27.39
CA MET A 2 -32.26 -24.74 -26.63
C MET A 2 -32.04 -26.25 -26.63
N THR A 3 -30.79 -26.69 -26.78
CA THR A 3 -30.46 -28.12 -26.69
C THR A 3 -30.50 -28.57 -25.23
N LEU A 4 -30.82 -29.84 -24.97
CA LEU A 4 -30.82 -30.45 -23.62
C LEU A 4 -29.52 -30.17 -22.84
N THR A 5 -28.40 -30.11 -23.55
CA THR A 5 -27.08 -29.78 -23.00
C THR A 5 -26.97 -28.32 -22.52
N GLN A 6 -27.64 -27.38 -23.21
CA GLN A 6 -27.69 -25.98 -22.78
C GLN A 6 -28.61 -25.75 -21.59
N GLU A 7 -29.73 -26.46 -21.53
CA GLU A 7 -30.59 -26.44 -20.34
C GLU A 7 -29.85 -27.01 -19.12
N PHE A 8 -29.12 -28.12 -19.28
CA PHE A 8 -28.29 -28.67 -18.22
C PHE A 8 -27.17 -27.71 -17.79
N ALA A 9 -26.45 -27.11 -18.74
CA ALA A 9 -25.38 -26.15 -18.45
C ALA A 9 -25.91 -24.88 -17.75
N ALA A 10 -27.07 -24.37 -18.17
CA ALA A 10 -27.73 -23.22 -17.56
C ALA A 10 -28.22 -23.54 -16.13
N GLU A 11 -28.76 -24.73 -15.90
CA GLU A 11 -29.22 -25.18 -14.58
C GLU A 11 -28.04 -25.45 -13.63
N TYR A 12 -26.92 -25.96 -14.15
CA TYR A 12 -25.68 -26.15 -13.39
C TYR A 12 -25.01 -24.81 -13.02
N ALA A 13 -25.01 -23.85 -13.94
CA ALA A 13 -24.46 -22.50 -13.72
C ALA A 13 -25.27 -21.72 -12.68
N LYS A 14 -26.60 -21.88 -12.63
CA LYS A 14 -27.46 -21.27 -11.60
C LYS A 14 -27.06 -21.67 -10.18
N GLY A 15 -26.59 -22.90 -9.96
CA GLY A 15 -26.15 -23.40 -8.65
C GLY A 15 -24.67 -23.10 -8.33
N ALA A 16 -23.79 -23.24 -9.33
CA ALA A 16 -22.35 -23.14 -9.13
C ALA A 16 -21.87 -21.71 -8.84
N VAL A 17 -22.43 -20.70 -9.52
CA VAL A 17 -22.01 -19.30 -9.37
C VAL A 17 -22.32 -18.74 -7.97
N PRO A 18 -23.54 -18.89 -7.41
CA PRO A 18 -23.83 -18.46 -6.04
C PRO A 18 -23.00 -19.22 -4.99
N GLY A 19 -22.74 -20.51 -5.20
CA GLY A 19 -21.90 -21.33 -4.32
C GLY A 19 -20.46 -20.83 -4.26
N MET A 20 -19.86 -20.58 -5.42
CA MET A 20 -18.51 -20.00 -5.54
C MET A 20 -18.43 -18.62 -4.88
N LEU A 21 -19.41 -17.74 -5.12
CA LEU A 21 -19.44 -16.40 -4.51
C LEU A 21 -19.65 -16.44 -2.99
N ARG A 22 -20.37 -17.44 -2.47
CA ARG A 22 -20.47 -17.69 -1.02
C ARG A 22 -19.13 -18.17 -0.46
N ALA A 23 -18.49 -19.13 -1.10
CA ALA A 23 -17.18 -19.64 -0.68
C ALA A 23 -16.12 -18.52 -0.63
N ILE A 24 -16.03 -17.69 -1.66
CA ILE A 24 -15.13 -16.53 -1.70
C ILE A 24 -15.41 -15.58 -0.52
N ARG A 25 -16.69 -15.28 -0.23
CA ARG A 25 -17.05 -14.41 0.89
C ARG A 25 -16.68 -15.02 2.24
N THR A 26 -16.92 -16.31 2.43
CA THR A 26 -16.56 -17.02 3.66
C THR A 26 -15.06 -17.02 3.86
N ILE A 27 -14.27 -17.33 2.83
CA ILE A 27 -12.80 -17.33 2.91
C ILE A 27 -12.29 -15.92 3.21
N LYS A 28 -12.84 -14.88 2.57
CA LYS A 28 -12.47 -13.48 2.89
C LYS A 28 -12.73 -13.13 4.35
N ARG A 29 -13.86 -13.55 4.91
CA ARG A 29 -14.16 -13.34 6.34
C ARG A 29 -13.19 -14.09 7.24
N ALA A 30 -12.88 -15.34 6.93
CA ALA A 30 -11.92 -16.13 7.68
C ALA A 30 -10.52 -15.50 7.64
N ASN A 31 -10.06 -15.07 6.47
CA ASN A 31 -8.77 -14.38 6.32
C ASN A 31 -8.71 -13.09 7.16
N ASN A 32 -9.78 -12.29 7.16
CA ASN A 32 -9.85 -11.09 8.00
C ASN A 32 -9.78 -11.43 9.49
N LEU A 33 -10.45 -12.49 9.94
CA LEU A 33 -10.38 -12.92 11.35
C LEU A 33 -8.98 -13.39 11.73
N ILE A 34 -8.31 -14.15 10.86
CA ILE A 34 -6.93 -14.60 11.10
C ILE A 34 -5.98 -13.40 11.15
N LEU A 35 -6.15 -12.42 10.26
CA LEU A 35 -5.37 -11.18 10.25
C LEU A 35 -5.53 -10.42 11.57
N VAL A 36 -6.77 -10.18 12.01
CA VAL A 36 -7.05 -9.47 13.26
C VAL A 36 -6.47 -10.21 14.46
N GLY A 37 -6.63 -11.54 14.52
CA GLY A 37 -6.07 -12.36 15.60
C GLY A 37 -4.54 -12.33 15.63
N ALA A 38 -3.89 -12.39 14.47
CA ALA A 38 -2.43 -12.34 14.36
C ALA A 38 -1.87 -10.97 14.77
N LEU A 39 -2.53 -9.87 14.38
CA LEU A 39 -2.18 -8.53 14.83
C LEU A 39 -2.34 -8.40 16.35
N ALA A 40 -3.48 -8.81 16.91
CA ALA A 40 -3.70 -8.75 18.36
C ALA A 40 -2.65 -9.54 19.17
N ALA A 41 -2.24 -10.72 18.68
CA ALA A 41 -1.17 -11.49 19.30
C ALA A 41 0.19 -10.78 19.20
N SER A 42 0.52 -10.21 18.04
CA SER A 42 1.75 -9.43 17.83
C SER A 42 1.78 -8.17 18.71
N TYR A 43 0.68 -7.43 18.76
CA TYR A 43 0.48 -6.27 19.64
C TYR A 43 0.82 -6.60 21.10
N LEU A 44 0.21 -7.66 21.64
CA LEU A 44 0.37 -8.00 23.05
C LEU A 44 1.81 -8.38 23.37
N HIS A 45 2.50 -9.05 22.45
CA HIS A 45 3.91 -9.39 22.60
C HIS A 45 4.82 -8.17 22.59
N GLN A 46 4.64 -7.29 21.61
CA GLN A 46 5.42 -6.05 21.49
C GLN A 46 5.17 -5.14 22.69
N ALA A 47 3.94 -5.05 23.15
CA ALA A 47 3.59 -4.30 24.34
C ALA A 47 4.27 -4.89 25.58
N HIS A 48 4.21 -6.20 25.78
CA HIS A 48 4.89 -6.85 26.91
C HIS A 48 6.41 -6.64 26.86
N PHE A 49 7.02 -6.72 25.67
CA PHE A 49 8.43 -6.43 25.50
C PHE A 49 8.76 -4.97 25.87
N LEU A 50 8.02 -4.00 25.35
CA LEU A 50 8.25 -2.60 25.68
C LEU A 50 7.99 -2.29 27.16
N VAL A 51 7.03 -2.98 27.80
CA VAL A 51 6.84 -2.92 29.26
C VAL A 51 8.09 -3.42 29.98
N SER A 52 8.69 -4.53 29.54
CA SER A 52 9.92 -5.06 30.14
C SER A 52 11.13 -4.13 29.99
N LEU A 53 11.11 -3.24 28.98
CA LEU A 53 12.11 -2.19 28.78
C LEU A 53 11.81 -0.89 29.55
N GLY A 54 10.71 -0.84 30.32
CA GLY A 54 10.33 0.34 31.07
C GLY A 54 9.69 1.47 30.24
N ALA A 55 9.17 1.16 29.05
CA ALA A 55 8.57 2.17 28.16
C ALA A 55 7.24 2.78 28.67
N GLY A 56 6.75 2.34 29.83
CA GLY A 56 5.53 2.87 30.47
C GLY A 56 4.32 2.80 29.55
N MET A 57 3.64 3.93 29.37
CA MET A 57 2.44 4.02 28.52
C MET A 57 2.74 3.81 27.02
N PHE A 58 3.95 4.13 26.56
CA PHE A 58 4.35 3.95 25.16
C PHE A 58 4.40 2.48 24.75
N ALA A 59 4.56 1.57 25.72
CA ALA A 59 4.51 0.14 25.45
C ALA A 59 3.18 -0.30 24.82
N TRP A 60 2.08 0.38 25.13
CA TRP A 60 0.76 0.07 24.60
C TRP A 60 0.42 0.92 23.37
N ILE A 61 0.81 2.19 23.37
CA ILE A 61 0.47 3.11 22.27
C ILE A 61 1.24 2.77 21.00
N VAL A 62 2.55 2.52 21.10
CA VAL A 62 3.41 2.36 19.92
C VAL A 62 2.99 1.14 19.08
N PRO A 63 2.85 -0.08 19.65
CA PRO A 63 2.40 -1.24 18.88
C PRO A 63 0.99 -1.05 18.29
N ALA A 64 0.08 -0.39 19.02
CA ALA A 64 -1.27 -0.12 18.52
C ALA A 64 -1.26 0.76 17.26
N VAL A 65 -0.42 1.80 17.24
CA VAL A 65 -0.27 2.69 16.07
C VAL A 65 0.31 1.92 14.88
N PHE A 66 1.29 1.05 15.10
CA PHE A 66 1.86 0.21 14.04
C PHE A 66 0.83 -0.76 13.45
N ASP A 67 0.04 -1.42 14.29
CA ASP A 67 -1.00 -2.35 13.84
C ASP A 67 -2.14 -1.64 13.10
N LEU A 68 -2.58 -0.49 13.60
CA LEU A 68 -3.55 0.36 12.90
C LEU A 68 -3.01 0.84 11.56
N ALA A 69 -1.73 1.21 11.48
CA ALA A 69 -1.09 1.57 10.22
C ALA A 69 -1.04 0.38 9.26
N MET A 70 -0.73 -0.83 9.76
CA MET A 70 -0.70 -2.05 8.95
C MET A 70 -2.09 -2.36 8.38
N LEU A 71 -3.13 -2.34 9.21
CA LEU A 71 -4.53 -2.50 8.81
C LEU A 71 -4.97 -1.46 7.80
N SER A 72 -4.60 -0.19 8.01
CA SER A 72 -4.91 0.91 7.10
C SER A 72 -4.27 0.69 5.72
N MET A 73 -2.96 0.39 5.67
CA MET A 73 -2.26 0.16 4.40
C MET A 73 -2.79 -1.09 3.66
N LEU A 74 -3.12 -2.15 4.39
CA LEU A 74 -3.77 -3.35 3.83
C LEU A 74 -5.15 -3.04 3.26
N THR A 75 -5.95 -2.27 3.99
CA THR A 75 -7.27 -1.86 3.50
C THR A 75 -7.14 -1.05 2.20
N VAL A 76 -6.20 -0.10 2.15
CA VAL A 76 -5.94 0.70 0.94
C VAL A 76 -5.46 -0.16 -0.23
N SER A 77 -4.54 -1.10 -0.01
CA SER A 77 -4.01 -1.95 -1.08
C SER A 77 -5.09 -2.88 -1.67
N GLN A 78 -5.97 -3.39 -0.82
CA GLN A 78 -7.04 -4.31 -1.18
C GLN A 78 -8.30 -3.63 -1.75
N THR A 79 -8.50 -2.34 -1.49
CA THR A 79 -9.69 -1.61 -1.98
C THR A 79 -9.71 -1.59 -3.51
N ALA A 80 -10.80 -2.09 -4.10
CA ALA A 80 -11.03 -2.05 -5.54
C ALA A 80 -11.25 -0.60 -5.99
N GLY A 81 -10.64 -0.17 -7.09
CA GLY A 81 -10.77 1.20 -7.61
C GLY A 81 -9.85 2.24 -6.94
N MET A 82 -9.06 1.87 -5.93
CA MET A 82 -8.05 2.76 -5.36
C MET A 82 -6.92 3.05 -6.36
N ALA A 83 -6.47 4.30 -6.43
CA ALA A 83 -5.41 4.76 -7.33
C ALA A 83 -4.16 3.87 -7.23
N THR A 84 -3.55 3.52 -8.37
CA THR A 84 -2.42 2.58 -8.43
C THR A 84 -1.20 3.10 -7.69
N ASP A 85 -0.98 4.40 -7.70
CA ASP A 85 0.03 5.15 -6.98
C ASP A 85 -0.21 5.11 -5.45
N ALA A 86 -1.46 5.28 -5.00
CA ALA A 86 -1.83 5.08 -3.59
C ALA A 86 -1.61 3.63 -3.14
N LYS A 87 -1.96 2.65 -3.97
CA LYS A 87 -1.69 1.23 -3.69
C LYS A 87 -0.20 0.93 -3.58
N ARG A 88 0.61 1.46 -4.51
CA ARG A 88 2.07 1.29 -4.47
C ARG A 88 2.68 1.95 -3.24
N ALA A 89 2.22 3.14 -2.87
CA ALA A 89 2.66 3.81 -1.65
C ALA A 89 2.29 3.01 -0.40
N ALA A 90 1.05 2.52 -0.31
CA ALA A 90 0.59 1.68 0.78
C ALA A 90 1.40 0.40 0.90
N MET A 91 1.70 -0.28 -0.21
CA MET A 91 2.55 -1.48 -0.21
C MET A 91 3.99 -1.21 0.25
N LYS A 92 4.57 -0.06 -0.12
CA LYS A 92 5.91 0.32 0.35
C LYS A 92 5.93 0.57 1.85
N ILE A 93 4.95 1.32 2.36
CA ILE A 93 4.83 1.61 3.79
C ILE A 93 4.55 0.32 4.56
N LEU A 94 3.65 -0.52 4.06
CA LEU A 94 3.34 -1.83 4.63
C LEU A 94 4.61 -2.70 4.77
N ALA A 95 5.44 -2.78 3.72
CA ALA A 95 6.68 -3.53 3.77
C ALA A 95 7.63 -3.03 4.88
N VAL A 96 7.78 -1.70 5.02
CA VAL A 96 8.60 -1.10 6.08
C VAL A 96 8.04 -1.45 7.46
N VAL A 97 6.73 -1.28 7.67
CA VAL A 97 6.07 -1.58 8.95
C VAL A 97 6.20 -3.05 9.34
N VAL A 98 6.01 -3.96 8.37
CA VAL A 98 6.17 -5.41 8.58
C VAL A 98 7.61 -5.77 8.94
N ILE A 99 8.61 -5.18 8.28
CA ILE A 99 10.03 -5.42 8.59
C ILE A 99 10.36 -4.94 10.01
N ILE A 100 9.92 -3.74 10.40
CA ILE A 100 10.14 -3.19 11.75
C ILE A 100 9.48 -4.10 12.79
N SER A 101 8.22 -4.49 12.57
CA SER A 101 7.47 -5.39 13.45
C SER A 101 8.17 -6.75 13.62
N ALA A 102 8.66 -7.34 12.53
CA ALA A 102 9.42 -8.58 12.55
C ALA A 102 10.73 -8.44 13.32
N ALA A 103 11.46 -7.33 13.14
CA ALA A 103 12.72 -7.07 13.83
C ALA A 103 12.50 -6.90 15.34
N VAL A 104 11.46 -6.17 15.76
CA VAL A 104 11.09 -6.02 17.18
C VAL A 104 10.74 -7.38 17.79
N ASN A 105 9.97 -8.20 17.09
CA ASN A 105 9.61 -9.54 17.56
C ASN A 105 10.84 -10.47 17.68
N PHE A 106 11.83 -10.34 16.80
CA PHE A 106 13.09 -11.08 16.89
C PHE A 106 13.98 -10.61 18.05
N ALA A 107 14.01 -9.29 18.29
CA ALA A 107 14.81 -8.67 19.34
C ALA A 107 14.21 -8.86 20.75
N ALA A 108 12.92 -9.15 20.86
CA ALA A 108 12.23 -9.31 22.13
C ALA A 108 12.88 -10.43 23.00
N PRO A 109 13.18 -10.18 24.29
CA PRO A 109 13.67 -11.16 25.23
C PRO A 109 12.53 -12.16 25.50
N GLY A 110 12.84 -13.43 25.31
CA GLY A 110 11.89 -14.52 25.50
C GLY A 110 12.54 -15.86 25.19
N PRO A 111 11.97 -16.97 25.71
CA PRO A 111 12.44 -18.30 25.37
C PRO A 111 12.34 -18.51 23.86
N LEU A 112 13.31 -19.25 23.30
CA LEU A 112 13.48 -19.40 21.84
C LEU A 112 12.21 -19.88 21.14
N GLY A 113 11.42 -20.77 21.78
CA GLY A 113 10.13 -21.22 21.26
C GLY A 113 9.09 -20.11 21.09
N LEU A 114 9.05 -19.13 22.00
CA LEU A 114 8.11 -18.01 21.92
C LEU A 114 8.44 -17.06 20.75
N ARG A 115 9.73 -16.84 20.49
CA ARG A 115 10.20 -16.07 19.31
C ARG A 115 9.80 -16.74 18.00
N VAL A 116 9.95 -18.06 17.93
CA VAL A 116 9.52 -18.84 16.75
C VAL A 116 8.01 -18.71 16.55
N ILE A 117 7.20 -18.81 17.61
CA ILE A 117 5.74 -18.64 17.51
C ILE A 117 5.40 -17.24 16.99
N PHE A 118 6.01 -16.16 17.51
CA PHE A 118 5.73 -14.81 17.03
C PHE A 118 6.22 -14.54 15.61
N ALA A 119 7.37 -15.07 15.22
CA ALA A 119 7.85 -15.01 13.84
C ALA A 119 6.88 -15.72 12.89
N LEU A 120 6.33 -16.88 13.30
CA LEU A 120 5.29 -17.58 12.55
C LEU A 120 4.00 -16.76 12.46
N VAL A 121 3.59 -16.07 13.52
CA VAL A 121 2.41 -15.18 13.51
C VAL A 121 2.59 -14.02 12.52
N VAL A 122 3.74 -13.36 12.52
CA VAL A 122 4.05 -12.28 11.55
C VAL A 122 4.11 -12.83 10.12
N GLY A 123 4.73 -14.00 9.93
CA GLY A 123 4.74 -14.69 8.63
C GLY A 123 3.33 -15.08 8.16
N LEU A 124 2.47 -15.50 9.09
CA LEU A 124 1.07 -15.86 8.81
C LEU A 124 0.28 -14.65 8.30
N VAL A 125 0.49 -13.44 8.85
CA VAL A 125 -0.12 -12.20 8.33
C VAL A 125 0.22 -12.01 6.85
N ALA A 126 1.50 -12.11 6.49
CA ALA A 126 1.94 -11.98 5.11
C ALA A 126 1.40 -13.11 4.21
N GLY A 127 1.33 -14.34 4.73
CA GLY A 127 0.79 -15.50 4.02
C GLY A 127 -0.70 -15.38 3.73
N VAL A 128 -1.50 -15.01 4.73
CA VAL A 128 -2.96 -14.79 4.61
C VAL A 128 -3.24 -13.68 3.61
N GLU A 129 -2.46 -12.59 3.65
CA GLU A 129 -2.59 -11.49 2.71
C GLU A 129 -2.29 -11.93 1.27
N TRP A 130 -1.21 -12.69 1.08
CA TRP A 130 -0.85 -13.22 -0.23
C TRP A 130 -1.94 -14.13 -0.79
N VAL A 131 -2.51 -15.01 0.03
CA VAL A 131 -3.65 -15.86 -0.36
C VAL A 131 -4.88 -15.01 -0.69
N ALA A 132 -5.21 -14.00 0.12
CA ALA A 132 -6.34 -13.10 -0.11
C ALA A 132 -6.21 -12.36 -1.46
N ALA A 133 -5.01 -11.95 -1.84
CA ALA A 133 -4.74 -11.29 -3.12
C ALA A 133 -5.01 -12.20 -4.34
N LYS A 134 -4.86 -13.53 -4.16
CA LYS A 134 -5.08 -14.56 -5.19
C LYS A 134 -6.54 -14.98 -5.33
N ILE A 135 -7.36 -14.82 -4.28
CA ILE A 135 -8.78 -15.14 -4.33
C ILE A 135 -9.53 -14.05 -5.09
N ARG A 136 -9.53 -14.16 -6.43
CA ARG A 136 -10.36 -13.37 -7.34
C ARG A 136 -11.19 -14.31 -8.19
N PRO A 137 -12.46 -13.97 -8.50
CA PRO A 137 -13.17 -14.67 -9.57
C PRO A 137 -12.36 -14.46 -10.84
N ASP A 138 -11.93 -15.56 -11.46
CA ASP A 138 -11.25 -15.50 -12.75
C ASP A 138 -12.28 -15.27 -13.84
N PHE A 139 -12.65 -14.00 -14.01
CA PHE A 139 -13.57 -13.59 -15.04
C PHE A 139 -13.02 -13.91 -16.44
N ALA A 140 -11.71 -13.99 -16.64
CA ALA A 140 -11.11 -14.35 -17.92
C ALA A 140 -11.23 -15.85 -18.22
N ALA A 141 -11.08 -16.73 -17.23
CA ALA A 141 -11.39 -18.15 -17.39
C ALA A 141 -12.90 -18.41 -17.54
N ILE A 142 -13.75 -17.59 -16.91
CA ILE A 142 -15.21 -17.62 -17.12
C ILE A 142 -15.54 -17.16 -18.54
N GLU A 143 -14.95 -16.07 -19.02
CA GLU A 143 -15.17 -15.51 -20.36
C GLU A 143 -14.56 -16.41 -21.46
N ALA A 144 -13.41 -17.05 -21.22
CA ALA A 144 -12.84 -18.04 -22.14
C ALA A 144 -13.72 -19.29 -22.26
N ARG A 145 -14.30 -19.76 -21.16
CA ARG A 145 -15.29 -20.87 -21.16
C ARG A 145 -16.63 -20.45 -21.77
N GLU A 146 -17.05 -19.20 -21.59
CA GLU A 146 -18.18 -18.63 -22.32
C GLU A 146 -17.87 -18.55 -23.82
N VAL A 147 -16.67 -18.15 -24.24
CA VAL A 147 -16.29 -18.08 -25.66
C VAL A 147 -16.24 -19.48 -26.27
N GLU A 148 -15.68 -20.48 -25.60
CA GLU A 148 -15.75 -21.89 -26.06
C GLU A 148 -17.22 -22.37 -26.17
N ALA A 149 -18.08 -22.04 -25.21
CA ALA A 149 -19.50 -22.41 -25.25
C ALA A 149 -20.34 -21.60 -26.26
N THR A 150 -19.91 -20.38 -26.61
CA THR A 150 -20.62 -19.48 -27.54
C THR A 150 -20.18 -19.68 -28.99
N LEU A 151 -18.98 -20.19 -29.23
CA LEU A 151 -18.48 -20.53 -30.56
C LEU A 151 -19.31 -21.65 -31.21
N ASP A 152 -19.90 -22.55 -30.42
CA ASP A 152 -20.83 -23.58 -30.92
C ASP A 152 -22.24 -23.04 -31.25
N MET A 153 -22.57 -21.79 -30.89
CA MET A 153 -23.96 -21.31 -30.86
C MET A 153 -24.22 -19.96 -31.54
N ARG A 154 -23.23 -19.32 -32.17
CA ARG A 154 -23.44 -18.00 -32.79
C ARG A 154 -23.53 -18.06 -34.32
N PRO A 155 -24.73 -17.92 -34.92
CA PRO A 155 -24.82 -17.59 -36.34
C PRO A 155 -24.22 -16.20 -36.54
N ALA A 156 -23.39 -16.06 -37.59
CA ALA A 156 -22.63 -14.88 -37.93
C ALA A 156 -23.52 -13.67 -38.25
N ARG A 157 -24.01 -12.95 -37.23
CA ARG A 157 -24.65 -11.65 -37.43
C ARG A 157 -23.56 -10.58 -37.54
N ARG A 158 -23.14 -10.32 -38.78
CA ARG A 158 -22.30 -9.15 -39.11
C ARG A 158 -22.98 -7.89 -38.60
N LEU A 159 -22.26 -7.10 -37.78
CA LEU A 159 -22.72 -5.77 -37.39
C LEU A 159 -22.75 -4.87 -38.63
N ASP A 160 -23.81 -4.08 -38.75
CA ASP A 160 -23.97 -3.09 -39.82
C ASP A 160 -22.78 -2.11 -39.82
N PRO A 161 -22.05 -1.95 -40.95
CA PRO A 161 -20.81 -1.17 -41.04
C PRO A 161 -20.93 0.28 -40.59
N GLU A 162 -22.11 0.89 -40.66
CA GLU A 162 -22.32 2.26 -40.18
C GLU A 162 -22.29 2.37 -38.66
N VAL A 163 -22.86 1.39 -37.95
CA VAL A 163 -22.87 1.34 -36.48
C VAL A 163 -21.46 1.11 -35.95
N ALA A 164 -20.64 0.34 -36.68
CA ALA A 164 -19.23 0.13 -36.34
C ALA A 164 -18.41 1.43 -36.47
N LYS A 165 -18.63 2.22 -37.54
CA LYS A 165 -17.97 3.52 -37.74
C LYS A 165 -18.38 4.54 -36.67
N ALA A 166 -19.66 4.61 -36.31
CA ALA A 166 -20.16 5.52 -35.27
C ALA A 166 -19.57 5.19 -33.88
N ARG A 167 -19.44 3.91 -33.54
CA ARG A 167 -18.82 3.47 -32.27
C ARG A 167 -17.31 3.74 -32.25
N ALA A 168 -16.62 3.54 -33.36
CA ALA A 168 -15.20 3.85 -33.49
C ALA A 168 -14.93 5.37 -33.34
N ALA A 169 -15.78 6.22 -33.95
CA ALA A 169 -15.68 7.67 -33.82
C ALA A 169 -15.92 8.13 -32.37
N LYS A 170 -16.92 7.56 -31.68
CA LYS A 170 -17.19 7.84 -30.26
C LYS A 170 -16.02 7.42 -29.37
N ALA A 171 -15.44 6.25 -29.61
CA ALA A 171 -14.26 5.79 -28.88
C ALA A 171 -13.02 6.67 -29.10
N ALA A 172 -12.81 7.15 -30.34
CA ALA A 172 -11.73 8.08 -30.66
C ALA A 172 -11.91 9.44 -29.96
N ALA A 173 -13.14 9.96 -29.90
CA ALA A 173 -13.46 11.20 -29.18
C ALA A 173 -13.18 11.08 -27.68
N THR A 174 -13.59 9.97 -27.05
CA THR A 174 -13.32 9.71 -25.63
C THR A 174 -11.83 9.59 -25.34
N ARG A 175 -11.05 8.94 -26.22
CA ARG A 175 -9.59 8.84 -26.08
C ARG A 175 -8.91 10.21 -26.14
N ARG A 176 -9.32 11.08 -27.07
CA ARG A 176 -8.78 12.45 -27.17
C ARG A 176 -9.13 13.31 -25.96
N ALA A 177 -10.35 13.19 -25.43
CA ALA A 177 -10.75 13.90 -24.21
C ALA A 177 -9.92 13.46 -22.99
N ASN A 178 -9.68 12.17 -22.83
CA ASN A 178 -8.87 11.63 -21.74
C ASN A 178 -7.39 12.04 -21.85
N GLN A 179 -6.84 12.08 -23.06
CA GLN A 179 -5.46 12.56 -23.30
C GLN A 179 -5.33 14.06 -22.98
N ALA A 180 -6.31 14.88 -23.34
CA ALA A 180 -6.32 16.31 -23.01
C ALA A 180 -6.42 16.55 -21.49
N ALA A 181 -7.23 15.76 -20.78
CA ALA A 181 -7.34 15.83 -19.33
C ALA A 181 -6.01 15.42 -18.64
N ALA A 182 -5.37 14.35 -19.12
CA ALA A 182 -4.07 13.89 -18.61
C ALA A 182 -2.96 14.94 -18.85
N ALA A 183 -2.94 15.59 -20.01
CA ALA A 183 -1.98 16.64 -20.32
C ALA A 183 -2.14 17.88 -19.42
N LYS A 184 -3.38 18.27 -19.10
CA LYS A 184 -3.65 19.36 -18.14
C LYS A 184 -3.19 18.98 -16.72
N ALA A 185 -3.48 17.76 -16.28
CA ALA A 185 -3.04 17.28 -14.97
C ALA A 185 -1.51 17.25 -14.85
N ALA A 186 -0.80 16.86 -15.92
CA ALA A 186 0.66 16.86 -15.96
C ALA A 186 1.26 18.27 -15.81
N ARG A 187 0.68 19.27 -16.49
CA ARG A 187 1.13 20.67 -16.37
C ARG A 187 0.95 21.23 -14.95
N VAL A 188 -0.19 20.96 -14.31
CA VAL A 188 -0.47 21.38 -12.93
C VAL A 188 0.49 20.69 -11.94
N ALA A 189 0.80 19.41 -12.16
CA ALA A 189 1.77 18.68 -11.35
C ALA A 189 3.19 19.25 -11.48
N GLU A 190 3.60 19.64 -12.69
CA GLU A 190 4.90 20.24 -12.96
C GLU A 190 5.05 21.63 -12.31
N GLU A 191 4.03 22.49 -12.42
CA GLU A 191 4.00 23.80 -11.74
C GLU A 191 4.07 23.64 -10.21
N SER A 192 3.34 22.67 -9.66
CA SER A 192 3.36 22.34 -8.24
C SER A 192 4.72 21.79 -7.78
N ALA A 193 5.45 21.08 -8.65
CA ALA A 193 6.79 20.60 -8.38
C ALA A 193 7.81 21.75 -8.39
N ARG A 194 7.71 22.66 -9.38
CA ARG A 194 8.55 23.86 -9.46
C ARG A 194 8.36 24.79 -8.25
N SER A 195 7.11 25.00 -7.81
CA SER A 195 6.82 25.78 -6.60
C SER A 195 7.44 25.16 -5.33
N ARG A 196 7.37 23.83 -5.20
CA ARG A 196 7.99 23.11 -4.07
C ARG A 196 9.52 23.17 -4.12
N ALA A 197 10.12 23.03 -5.29
CA ALA A 197 11.56 23.16 -5.47
C ALA A 197 12.07 24.57 -5.12
N ALA A 198 11.34 25.62 -5.55
CA ALA A 198 11.67 27.01 -5.20
C ALA A 198 11.61 27.26 -3.69
N LYS A 199 10.55 26.79 -3.01
CA LYS A 199 10.44 26.90 -1.54
C LYS A 199 11.52 26.12 -0.80
N ALA A 200 11.94 24.97 -1.33
CA ALA A 200 13.04 24.19 -0.75
C ALA A 200 14.40 24.90 -0.91
N ALA A 201 14.64 25.51 -2.08
CA ALA A 201 15.85 26.29 -2.33
C ALA A 201 15.93 27.54 -1.43
N GLU A 202 14.81 28.23 -1.22
CA GLU A 202 14.76 29.39 -0.31
C GLU A 202 15.06 28.97 1.15
N ARG A 203 14.51 27.85 1.62
CA ARG A 203 14.81 27.31 2.95
C ARG A 203 16.28 26.93 3.09
N ALA A 204 16.86 26.29 2.07
CA ALA A 204 18.27 25.93 2.08
C ALA A 204 19.19 27.16 2.09
N ALA A 205 18.81 28.24 1.42
CA ALA A 205 19.55 29.50 1.44
C ALA A 205 19.51 30.17 2.82
N ARG A 206 18.34 30.20 3.49
CA ARG A 206 18.21 30.72 4.86
C ARG A 206 19.08 29.95 5.86
N VAL A 207 19.04 28.61 5.81
CA VAL A 207 19.85 27.76 6.70
C VAL A 207 21.35 28.00 6.49
N ARG A 208 21.81 28.19 5.25
CA ARG A 208 23.21 28.51 4.97
C ARG A 208 23.62 29.89 5.51
N ALA A 209 22.74 30.89 5.39
CA ALA A 209 22.99 32.21 5.93
C ALA A 209 23.10 32.16 7.47
N GLU A 210 22.15 31.50 8.14
CA GLU A 210 22.17 31.28 9.59
C GLU A 210 23.45 30.54 10.03
N GLN A 211 23.89 29.52 9.29
CA GLN A 211 25.16 28.83 9.57
C GLN A 211 26.38 29.75 9.42
N SER A 212 26.42 30.60 8.39
CA SER A 212 27.54 31.53 8.19
C SER A 212 27.63 32.60 9.28
N GLU A 213 26.50 33.09 9.80
CA GLU A 213 26.47 34.01 10.94
C GLU A 213 26.98 33.33 12.21
N LEU A 214 26.57 32.08 12.44
CA LEU A 214 26.97 31.31 13.61
C LEU A 214 28.47 31.00 13.59
N ASP A 215 29.04 30.67 12.44
CA ASP A 215 30.49 30.49 12.25
C ASP A 215 31.27 31.80 12.48
N GLN A 216 30.71 32.95 12.08
CA GLN A 216 31.33 34.25 12.32
C GLN A 216 31.34 34.61 13.81
N MET A 217 30.23 34.35 14.53
CA MET A 217 30.16 34.55 15.99
C MET A 217 31.13 33.64 16.74
N LEU A 218 31.24 32.36 16.33
CA LEU A 218 32.17 31.41 16.94
C LEU A 218 33.63 31.83 16.72
N ASN A 219 33.97 32.30 15.51
CA ASN A 219 35.31 32.80 15.23
C ASN A 219 35.63 34.09 16.01
N GLN A 220 34.71 35.05 16.11
CA GLN A 220 34.91 36.25 16.95
C GLN A 220 35.11 35.88 18.42
N THR A 221 34.31 34.96 18.95
CA THR A 221 34.45 34.46 20.32
C THR A 221 35.81 33.80 20.52
N ARG A 222 36.27 33.00 19.56
CA ARG A 222 37.59 32.35 19.60
C ARG A 222 38.74 33.34 19.62
N VAL A 223 38.66 34.40 18.82
CA VAL A 223 39.67 35.47 18.78
C VAL A 223 39.72 36.22 20.11
N MET A 224 38.58 36.60 20.69
CA MET A 224 38.53 37.23 22.02
C MET A 224 39.19 36.37 23.10
N TYR A 225 38.89 35.06 23.15
CA TYR A 225 39.49 34.16 24.13
C TYR A 225 40.99 33.94 23.92
N THR A 226 41.51 34.05 22.69
CA THR A 226 42.95 33.90 22.43
C THR A 226 43.73 35.16 22.77
N GLU A 227 43.14 36.35 22.59
CA GLU A 227 43.75 37.61 23.02
C GLU A 227 43.80 37.76 24.55
N GLU A 228 42.75 37.37 25.27
CA GLU A 228 42.74 37.40 26.75
C GLU A 228 43.76 36.43 27.38
N VAL A 229 43.96 35.25 26.78
CA VAL A 229 44.93 34.26 27.30
C VAL A 229 46.37 34.60 26.90
N GLY A 230 46.57 35.30 25.77
CA GLY A 230 47.88 35.79 25.33
C GLY A 230 48.44 36.91 26.21
N ALA A 231 47.58 37.78 26.72
CA ALA A 231 47.97 38.90 27.58
C ALA A 231 48.51 38.47 28.96
N HIS A 232 48.17 37.27 29.43
CA HIS A 232 48.61 36.74 30.74
C HIS A 232 49.92 35.94 30.73
N ARG A 233 50.60 35.79 29.58
CA ARG A 233 51.88 35.05 29.49
C ARG A 233 53.13 35.93 29.38
N THR A 234 52.98 37.25 29.39
CA THR A 234 54.10 38.20 29.38
C THR A 234 54.13 39.01 30.67
N SER A 235 54.66 38.40 31.73
CA SER A 235 55.18 39.08 32.92
C SER A 235 56.26 38.24 33.57
#